data_AF-A0A428U359-F1
#
_entry.id   AF-A0A428U359-F1
#
_cell.length_a   1.000
_cell.length_b   1.000
_cell.length_c   1.000
_cell.angle_alpha   90.00
_cell.angle_beta   90.00
_cell.angle_gamma   90.00
#
_symmetry.space_group_name_H-M   'P 1'
#
loop_
_entity.id
_entity.type
_entity.pdbx_description
1 polymer ?
#
loop_
_entity_poly.entity_id
_entity_poly.type
_entity_poly.pdbx_seq_one_letter_code
_entity_poly.pdbx_strand_id
1 'polypeptide(L)'
;MLEVVWKLRNITPSLEFGPASSQEQSLWLQPVLSDLACFHFTMFISKMYLDYLEGHTDNTRNALVHHTKALNALQTRLSAGNMEISTSDSTVLTVVGLTTAALAFGDVEIAQKHMTGLHRMVMLRGGISAFSHDKRLQTKLCRHTKEATD
;
A
#
# COMPACT_ATOMS: atom_id res chain seq x y z
N MET A 1 -14.70 -15.17 5.23
CA MET A 1 -13.88 -15.17 6.46
C MET A 1 -12.52 -15.82 6.26
N LEU A 2 -12.41 -17.10 5.87
CA LEU A 2 -11.12 -17.70 5.48
C LEU A 2 -10.50 -17.03 4.25
N GLU A 3 -11.33 -16.60 3.29
CA GLU A 3 -10.90 -15.89 2.07
C GLU A 3 -10.22 -14.54 2.35
N VAL A 4 -10.64 -13.80 3.38
CA VAL A 4 -10.06 -12.48 3.70
C VAL A 4 -8.73 -12.65 4.41
N VAL A 5 -8.62 -13.62 5.33
CA VAL A 5 -7.34 -14.00 5.95
C VAL A 5 -6.38 -14.59 4.94
N TRP A 6 -6.87 -15.43 4.02
CA TRP A 6 -6.08 -15.99 2.92
C TRP A 6 -5.64 -14.90 1.93
N LYS A 7 -6.52 -13.95 1.57
CA LYS A 7 -6.17 -12.79 0.74
C LYS A 7 -5.21 -11.85 1.44
N LEU A 8 -5.43 -11.54 2.72
CA LEU A 8 -4.48 -10.77 3.51
C LEU A 8 -3.14 -11.50 3.54
N ARG A 9 -3.06 -12.74 4.02
CA ARG A 9 -1.84 -13.56 4.06
C ARG A 9 -1.14 -13.69 2.70
N ASN A 10 -1.86 -13.80 1.59
CA ASN A 10 -1.28 -13.95 0.24
C ASN A 10 -0.97 -12.62 -0.48
N ILE A 11 -1.61 -11.51 -0.10
CA ILE A 11 -1.28 -10.16 -0.56
C ILE A 11 -0.22 -9.53 0.36
N THR A 12 -0.13 -9.98 1.62
CA THR A 12 0.82 -9.58 2.66
C THR A 12 1.94 -10.58 2.99
N PRO A 13 2.53 -11.38 2.06
CA PRO A 13 3.86 -11.94 2.33
C PRO A 13 4.92 -10.82 2.36
N SER A 14 4.53 -9.58 2.06
CA SER A 14 5.34 -8.37 2.25
C SER A 14 5.13 -7.66 3.59
N LEU A 15 4.21 -8.15 4.44
CA LEU A 15 4.05 -7.69 5.83
C LEU A 15 4.26 -8.84 6.84
N GLU A 16 4.18 -10.11 6.40
CA GLU A 16 4.52 -11.27 7.21
C GLU A 16 6.05 -11.50 7.27
N PHE A 17 6.59 -11.15 8.43
CA PHE A 17 7.57 -11.85 9.27
C PHE A 17 7.85 -13.34 8.94
N GLY A 18 8.31 -13.68 7.74
CA GLY A 18 9.09 -14.90 7.50
C GLY A 18 10.41 -14.83 8.28
N PRO A 19 11.26 -15.88 8.28
CA PRO A 19 12.64 -15.77 8.78
C PRO A 19 13.47 -14.94 7.78
N ALA A 20 13.02 -13.71 7.53
CA ALA A 20 13.78 -12.63 6.98
C ALA A 20 15.02 -12.49 7.85
N SER A 21 16.19 -12.48 7.21
CA SER A 21 17.40 -12.02 7.88
C SER A 21 17.09 -10.69 8.58
N SER A 22 17.72 -10.41 9.72
CA SER A 22 17.50 -9.17 10.48
C SER A 22 17.61 -7.89 9.62
N GLN A 23 18.29 -7.99 8.47
CA GLN A 23 18.42 -6.96 7.46
C GLN A 23 17.15 -6.71 6.62
N GLU A 24 16.35 -7.72 6.29
CA GLU A 24 15.10 -7.54 5.54
C GLU A 24 13.99 -6.96 6.43
N GLN A 25 14.01 -7.27 7.73
CA GLN A 25 13.08 -6.72 8.72
C GLN A 25 13.29 -5.23 8.98
N SER A 26 14.52 -4.70 8.82
CA SER A 26 14.76 -3.26 9.00
C SER A 26 14.36 -2.44 7.76
N LEU A 27 14.43 -3.03 6.56
CA LEU A 27 14.20 -2.32 5.30
C LEU A 27 12.73 -2.00 5.03
N TRP A 28 11.75 -2.74 5.58
CA TRP A 28 10.33 -2.41 5.42
C TRP A 28 9.89 -1.29 6.36
N LEU A 29 10.54 -1.15 7.51
CA LEU A 29 10.29 -0.07 8.46
C LEU A 29 10.83 1.27 7.94
N GLN A 30 11.88 1.27 7.13
CA GLN A 30 12.48 2.52 6.65
C GLN A 30 11.46 3.46 5.98
N PRO A 31 10.64 3.04 4.98
CA PRO A 31 9.59 3.91 4.44
C PRO A 31 8.55 4.34 5.49
N VAL A 32 8.20 3.46 6.43
CA VAL A 32 7.21 3.73 7.49
C VAL A 32 7.72 4.78 8.47
N LEU A 33 9.01 4.76 8.78
CA LEU A 33 9.66 5.69 9.71
C LEU A 33 10.07 7.01 9.05
N SER A 34 10.31 7.01 7.73
CA SER A 34 10.81 8.18 7.00
C SER A 34 9.73 8.94 6.22
N ASP A 35 8.54 8.38 6.02
CA ASP A 35 7.49 8.99 5.20
C ASP A 35 6.13 9.00 5.92
N LEU A 36 5.51 10.18 6.00
CA LEU A 36 4.26 10.41 6.71
C LEU A 36 3.07 9.62 6.12
N ALA A 37 2.98 9.54 4.79
CA ALA A 37 1.91 8.80 4.14
C ALA A 37 2.10 7.30 4.36
N CYS A 38 3.35 6.82 4.31
CA CYS A 38 3.70 5.45 4.61
C CYS A 38 3.34 5.05 6.04
N PHE A 39 3.67 5.90 7.02
CA PHE A 39 3.29 5.73 8.41
C PHE A 39 1.78 5.59 8.57
N HIS A 40 1.02 6.52 7.98
CA HIS A 40 -0.42 6.56 8.15
C HIS A 40 -1.14 5.40 7.46
N PHE A 41 -0.77 4.98 6.24
CA PHE A 41 -1.41 3.81 5.65
C PHE A 41 -1.08 2.53 6.45
N THR A 42 0.15 2.42 6.97
CA THR A 42 0.57 1.26 7.77
C THR A 42 -0.26 1.16 9.04
N MET A 43 -0.40 2.27 9.78
CA MET A 43 -1.23 2.32 10.98
C MET A 43 -2.70 2.03 10.69
N PHE A 44 -3.22 2.48 9.55
CA PHE A 44 -4.57 2.15 9.10
C PHE A 44 -4.75 0.63 8.92
N ILE A 45 -3.87 -0.01 8.13
CA ILE A 45 -3.92 -1.47 7.90
C ILE A 45 -3.78 -2.22 9.23
N SER A 46 -2.83 -1.83 10.09
CA SER A 46 -2.63 -2.46 11.39
C SER A 46 -3.86 -2.37 12.28
N LYS A 47 -4.50 -1.19 12.36
CA LYS A 47 -5.69 -1.02 13.19
C LYS A 47 -6.87 -1.83 12.67
N MET A 48 -7.05 -1.83 11.36
CA MET A 48 -8.09 -2.64 10.72
C MET A 48 -7.88 -4.14 10.94
N TYR A 49 -6.63 -4.61 10.90
CA TYR A 49 -6.30 -6.00 11.17
C TYR A 49 -6.56 -6.38 12.64
N LEU A 50 -6.20 -5.51 13.58
CA LEU A 50 -6.51 -5.71 15.01
C LEU A 50 -8.02 -5.72 15.27
N ASP A 51 -8.76 -4.78 14.69
CA ASP A 51 -10.22 -4.73 14.80
C ASP A 51 -10.86 -6.03 14.29
N TYR A 52 -10.36 -6.55 13.17
CA TYR A 52 -10.76 -7.85 12.64
C TYR A 52 -10.50 -8.99 13.64
N LEU A 53 -9.32 -9.06 14.26
CA LEU A 53 -8.99 -10.10 15.24
C LEU A 53 -9.86 -10.02 16.50
N GLU A 54 -10.23 -8.81 16.91
CA GLU A 54 -11.07 -8.56 18.08
C GLU A 54 -12.58 -8.75 17.78
N GLY A 55 -12.95 -8.99 16.52
CA GLY A 55 -14.35 -9.10 16.10
C GLY A 55 -15.07 -7.75 16.02
N HIS A 56 -14.35 -6.64 16.08
CA HIS A 56 -14.89 -5.31 15.84
C HIS A 56 -15.13 -5.13 14.34
N THR A 57 -16.40 -5.17 13.91
CA THR A 57 -16.77 -5.00 12.50
C THR A 57 -16.89 -3.54 12.07
N ASP A 58 -16.94 -2.62 13.03
CA ASP A 58 -17.01 -1.20 12.73
C ASP A 58 -15.59 -0.67 12.49
N ASN A 59 -15.39 0.00 11.34
CA ASN A 59 -14.21 0.84 11.09
C ASN A 59 -14.07 1.80 12.27
N THR A 60 -13.24 1.46 13.26
CA THR A 60 -13.11 2.32 14.42
C THR A 60 -12.60 3.67 13.94
N ARG A 61 -13.18 4.74 14.47
CA ARG A 61 -12.84 6.13 14.13
C ARG A 61 -11.33 6.36 14.03
N ASN A 62 -10.55 5.64 14.84
CA ASN A 62 -9.10 5.68 14.87
C ASN A 62 -8.45 5.16 13.57
N ALA A 63 -8.91 4.03 13.01
CA ALA A 63 -8.41 3.52 11.72
C ALA A 63 -8.66 4.53 10.60
N LEU A 64 -9.87 5.09 10.54
CA LEU A 64 -10.26 6.10 9.55
C LEU A 64 -9.41 7.38 9.64
N VAL A 65 -9.01 7.81 10.84
CA VAL A 65 -8.11 8.97 10.99
C VAL A 65 -6.78 8.72 10.28
N HIS A 66 -6.21 7.52 10.39
CA HIS A 66 -4.97 7.17 9.70
C HIS A 66 -5.19 7.06 8.19
N HIS A 67 -6.32 6.50 7.75
CA HIS A 67 -6.69 6.47 6.34
C HIS A 67 -6.77 7.86 5.71
N THR A 68 -7.52 8.78 6.33
CA THR A 68 -7.67 10.16 5.86
C THR A 68 -6.34 10.90 5.82
N LYS A 69 -5.47 10.71 6.82
CA LYS A 69 -4.14 11.33 6.82
C LYS A 69 -3.24 10.82 5.69
N ALA A 70 -3.28 9.52 5.40
CA ALA A 70 -2.55 8.95 4.25
C ALA A 70 -3.07 9.52 2.93
N LEU A 71 -4.40 9.62 2.75
CA LEU A 71 -5.01 10.20 1.56
C LEU A 71 -4.68 11.69 1.39
N ASN A 72 -4.75 12.50 2.46
CA ASN A 72 -4.42 13.92 2.39
C ASN A 72 -2.95 14.13 1.99
N ALA A 73 -2.03 13.34 2.57
CA ALA A 73 -0.63 13.40 2.21
C ALA A 73 -0.40 13.00 0.74
N LEU A 74 -1.07 11.94 0.27
CA LEU A 74 -1.04 11.52 -1.13
C LEU A 74 -1.58 12.61 -2.07
N GLN A 75 -2.76 13.16 -1.78
CA GLN A 75 -3.39 14.21 -2.58
C GLN A 75 -2.50 15.46 -2.67
N THR A 76 -1.83 15.82 -1.58
CA THR A 76 -0.87 16.94 -1.56
C THR A 76 0.27 16.70 -2.54
N ARG A 77 0.85 15.49 -2.54
CA ARG A 77 1.94 15.11 -3.46
C ARG A 77 1.50 15.11 -4.91
N LEU A 78 0.31 14.59 -5.19
CA LEU A 78 -0.23 14.54 -6.55
C LEU A 78 -0.60 15.94 -7.07
N SER A 79 -1.04 16.85 -6.19
CA SER A 79 -1.42 18.22 -6.56
C SER A 79 -0.23 19.17 -6.70
N ALA A 80 0.96 18.78 -6.23
CA ALA A 80 2.15 19.63 -6.25
C ALA A 80 2.72 19.89 -7.67
N GLY A 81 2.25 19.17 -8.69
CA GLY A 81 2.76 19.30 -10.06
C GLY A 81 4.22 18.84 -10.26
N ASN A 82 4.85 18.30 -9.22
CA ASN A 82 6.21 17.79 -9.27
C ASN A 82 6.19 16.28 -9.56
N MET A 83 6.73 15.88 -10.72
CA MET A 83 6.79 14.48 -11.16
C MET A 83 7.65 13.61 -10.22
N GLU A 84 8.76 14.13 -9.70
CA GLU A 84 9.65 13.40 -8.79
C GLU A 84 8.92 13.04 -7.49
N ILE A 85 8.14 13.98 -6.95
CA ILE A 85 7.36 13.77 -5.71
C ILE A 85 6.14 12.87 -5.97
N SER A 86 5.38 13.14 -7.02
CA SER A 86 4.15 12.42 -7.36
C SER A 86 4.39 10.99 -7.81
N THR A 87 5.61 10.65 -8.27
CA THR A 87 5.97 9.28 -8.66
C THR A 87 7.05 8.66 -7.76
N SER A 88 7.44 9.31 -6.66
CA SER A 88 8.45 8.79 -5.73
C SER A 88 8.11 7.39 -5.19
N ASP A 89 9.11 6.64 -4.73
CA ASP A 89 8.90 5.30 -4.16
C ASP A 89 7.90 5.32 -3.01
N SER A 90 7.95 6.33 -2.15
CA SER A 90 7.02 6.44 -1.01
C SER A 90 5.60 6.78 -1.45
N THR A 91 5.41 7.61 -2.47
CA THR A 91 4.08 7.90 -3.02
C THR A 91 3.50 6.68 -3.71
N VAL A 92 4.29 5.98 -4.53
CA VAL A 92 3.88 4.73 -5.18
C VAL A 92 3.56 3.64 -4.15
N LEU A 93 4.40 3.48 -3.12
CA LEU A 93 4.19 2.54 -2.04
C LEU A 93 2.92 2.87 -1.24
N THR A 94 2.62 4.15 -1.03
CA THR A 94 1.37 4.58 -0.37
C THR A 94 0.16 4.11 -1.16
N VAL A 95 0.15 4.29 -2.49
CA VAL A 95 -0.96 3.82 -3.34
C VAL A 95 -1.06 2.29 -3.30
N VAL A 96 0.05 1.57 -3.38
CA VAL A 96 0.07 0.10 -3.20
C VAL A 96 -0.54 -0.32 -1.86
N GLY A 97 -0.20 0.38 -0.77
CA GLY A 97 -0.74 0.14 0.56
C GLY A 97 -2.26 0.34 0.61
N LEU A 98 -2.76 1.44 0.05
CA LEU A 98 -4.19 1.74 -0.01
C LEU A 98 -4.96 0.75 -0.90
N THR A 99 -4.42 0.37 -2.06
CA THR A 99 -5.00 -0.70 -2.90
C THR A 99 -5.09 -2.01 -2.13
N THR A 100 -4.01 -2.37 -1.43
CA THR A 100 -3.94 -3.61 -0.64
C THR A 100 -4.99 -3.62 0.46
N ALA A 101 -5.16 -2.49 1.16
CA ALA A 101 -6.20 -2.34 2.16
C ALA A 101 -7.61 -2.50 1.55
N ALA A 102 -7.90 -1.82 0.44
CA ALA A 102 -9.19 -1.93 -0.23
C ALA A 102 -9.51 -3.38 -0.65
N LEU A 103 -8.55 -4.09 -1.24
CA LEU A 103 -8.69 -5.51 -1.59
C LEU A 103 -8.92 -6.41 -0.37
N ALA A 104 -8.19 -6.17 0.72
CA ALA A 104 -8.32 -6.93 1.95
C ALA A 104 -9.71 -6.78 2.58
N PHE A 105 -10.29 -5.59 2.55
CA PHE A 105 -11.61 -5.32 3.10
C PHE A 105 -12.76 -5.54 2.11
N GLY A 106 -12.46 -6.06 0.91
CA GLY A 106 -13.46 -6.40 -0.09
C GLY A 106 -14.02 -5.22 -0.89
N ASP A 107 -13.42 -4.04 -0.76
CA ASP A 107 -13.79 -2.85 -1.53
C ASP A 107 -13.08 -2.86 -2.90
N VAL A 108 -13.59 -3.73 -3.79
CA VAL A 108 -13.00 -3.95 -5.12
C VAL A 108 -13.10 -2.69 -5.98
N GLU A 109 -14.16 -1.90 -5.84
CA GLU A 109 -14.34 -0.66 -6.62
C GLU A 109 -13.26 0.37 -6.28
N ILE A 110 -13.00 0.60 -5.00
CA ILE A 110 -11.93 1.51 -4.56
C ILE A 110 -10.56 0.95 -4.94
N ALA A 111 -10.35 -0.37 -4.81
CA ALA A 111 -9.11 -1.00 -5.23
C ALA A 111 -8.81 -0.75 -6.72
N GLN A 112 -9.80 -0.91 -7.61
CA GLN A 112 -9.65 -0.65 -9.04
C GLN A 112 -9.29 0.82 -9.34
N LYS A 113 -9.91 1.78 -8.63
CA LYS A 113 -9.56 3.20 -8.76
C LYS A 113 -8.09 3.45 -8.36
N HIS A 114 -7.63 2.85 -7.27
CA HIS A 114 -6.23 2.94 -6.87
C HIS A 114 -5.28 2.25 -7.86
N MET A 115 -5.64 1.07 -8.39
CA MET A 115 -4.84 0.37 -9.41
C MET A 115 -4.70 1.18 -10.70
N THR A 116 -5.77 1.85 -11.14
CA THR A 116 -5.74 2.73 -12.32
C THR A 116 -4.77 3.89 -12.11
N GLY A 117 -4.83 4.54 -10.95
CA GLY A 117 -3.88 5.58 -10.57
C GLY A 117 -2.44 5.07 -10.47
N LEU A 118 -2.24 3.90 -9.85
CA LEU A 118 -0.96 3.25 -9.71
C LEU A 118 -0.32 2.95 -11.07
N HIS A 119 -1.09 2.38 -11.99
CA HIS A 119 -0.64 2.12 -13.35
C HIS A 119 -0.18 3.42 -14.05
N ARG A 120 -0.94 4.50 -13.90
CA ARG A 120 -0.56 5.81 -14.45
C ARG A 120 0.76 6.33 -13.85
N MET A 121 0.95 6.22 -12.54
CA MET A 121 2.18 6.63 -11.86
C MET A 121 3.39 5.82 -12.33
N VAL A 122 3.24 4.50 -12.48
CA VAL A 122 4.29 3.61 -13.00
C VAL A 122 4.68 4.02 -14.41
N MET A 123 3.70 4.26 -15.29
CA MET A 123 3.97 4.67 -16.66
C MET A 123 4.66 6.04 -16.74
N LEU A 124 4.23 7.01 -15.92
CA LEU A 124 4.85 8.34 -15.86
C LEU A 124 6.33 8.29 -15.41
N ARG A 125 6.69 7.32 -14.55
CA ARG A 125 8.06 7.15 -14.08
C ARG A 125 8.98 6.39 -15.05
N GLY A 126 8.44 5.89 -16.17
CA GLY A 126 9.20 5.10 -17.16
C GLY A 126 8.99 3.59 -17.06
N GLY A 127 7.85 3.15 -16.51
CA GLY A 127 7.45 1.76 -16.44
C GLY A 127 8.03 0.98 -15.25
N ILE A 128 7.76 -0.32 -15.21
CA ILE A 128 8.16 -1.21 -14.10
C ILE A 128 9.70 -1.28 -13.93
N SER A 129 10.45 -1.14 -15.02
CA SER A 129 11.92 -1.13 -14.99
C SER A 129 12.50 0.05 -14.21
N ALA A 130 11.79 1.18 -14.12
CA ALA A 130 12.22 2.36 -13.35
C ALA A 130 12.29 2.11 -11.83
N PHE A 131 11.79 0.97 -11.36
CA PHE A 131 11.81 0.55 -9.96
C PHE A 131 12.84 -0.57 -9.69
N SER A 132 13.78 -0.81 -10.62
CA SER A 132 14.73 -1.94 -10.49
C SER A 132 15.66 -1.86 -9.28
N HIS A 133 15.82 -0.66 -8.70
CA HIS A 133 16.64 -0.41 -7.50
C HIS A 133 15.97 -0.91 -6.21
N ASP A 134 14.63 -0.94 -6.14
CA ASP A 134 13.88 -1.55 -5.03
C ASP A 134 13.08 -2.76 -5.55
N LYS A 135 13.71 -3.94 -5.47
CA LYS A 135 13.12 -5.21 -5.93
C LYS A 135 11.82 -5.58 -5.22
N ARG A 136 11.65 -5.16 -3.97
CA ARG A 136 10.42 -5.42 -3.19
C ARG A 136 9.28 -4.56 -3.73
N LEU A 137 9.52 -3.27 -3.95
CA LEU A 137 8.53 -2.38 -4.56
C LEU A 137 8.19 -2.84 -5.98
N GLN A 138 9.20 -3.15 -6.79
CA GLN A 138 9.01 -3.68 -8.15
C GLN A 138 8.14 -4.95 -8.16
N THR A 139 8.38 -5.89 -7.24
CA THR A 139 7.59 -7.13 -7.14
C THR A 139 6.13 -6.86 -6.78
N LYS A 140 5.87 -5.92 -5.86
CA LYS A 140 4.51 -5.49 -5.52
C LYS A 140 3.80 -4.89 -6.73
N LEU A 141 4.48 -4.01 -7.47
CA LEU A 141 3.92 -3.40 -8.67
C LEU A 141 3.55 -4.43 -9.73
N CYS A 142 4.41 -5.43 -9.98
CA CYS A 142 4.11 -6.50 -10.92
C CYS A 142 2.86 -7.32 -10.58
N ARG A 143 2.45 -7.40 -9.31
CA ARG A 143 1.22 -8.09 -8.92
C ARG A 143 0.01 -7.22 -9.26
N HIS A 144 0.04 -5.96 -8.84
CA HIS A 144 -1.07 -5.02 -9.00
C HIS A 144 -1.26 -4.51 -10.43
N THR A 145 -0.25 -4.58 -11.30
CA THR A 145 -0.38 -4.15 -12.71
C THR A 145 -0.75 -5.28 -13.66
N LYS A 146 -0.54 -6.55 -13.29
CA LYS A 146 -0.97 -7.69 -14.12
C LYS A 146 -2.49 -7.87 -14.07
N GLU A 147 -3.08 -7.67 -12.90
CA GLU A 147 -4.53 -7.81 -12.64
C GLU A 147 -5.41 -6.77 -13.36
N ALA A 148 -4.84 -5.77 -14.04
CA ALA A 148 -5.58 -4.76 -14.79
C ALA A 148 -5.76 -5.10 -16.28
N THR A 149 -5.25 -6.25 -16.74
CA THR A 149 -5.22 -6.65 -18.16
C THR A 149 -6.14 -7.84 -18.50
N ASP A 150 -6.83 -8.39 -17.51
CA ASP A 150 -7.83 -9.47 -17.64
C ASP A 150 -9.21 -8.99 -17.13
#